data_AF-A0A958SRZ3-F1
#
_entry.id   AF-A0A958SRZ3-F1
#
_cell.length_a   1.000
_cell.length_b   1.000
_cell.length_c   1.000
_cell.angle_alpha   90.00
_cell.angle_beta   90.00
_cell.angle_gamma   90.00
#
_symmetry.space_group_name_H-M   'P 1'
#
loop_
_entity.id
_entity.type
_entity.pdbx_description
1 polymer ?
#
loop_
_entity_poly.entity_id
_entity_poly.type
_entity_poly.pdbx_seq_one_letter_code
_entity_poly.pdbx_strand_id
1 'polypeptide(L)'
;MKYFHKYIVALSLIPAMVSCKFDKKEIAISNDVSAKSHWTDEQLLDTIQYQTFEYFWEGAEPNSGMARERLHMDDVYPTSPKNTVTIGGSGFGLMAILVGVERGFITRKQALDRFVKIVDFLEKADRFHGAWPHWLNGETGKVHPFSKKDDGGDLVETAFLV
;
A
#
# COMPACT_ATOMS: atom_id res chain seq x y z
N MET A 1 -4.37 28.15 65.41
CA MET A 1 -5.59 28.45 66.20
C MET A 1 -6.64 27.41 65.80
N LYS A 2 -6.94 26.43 66.68
CA LYS A 2 -8.13 26.42 67.57
C LYS A 2 -9.42 26.16 66.73
N TYR A 3 -10.23 25.10 66.81
CA TYR A 3 -10.66 24.13 67.84
C TYR A 3 -11.29 22.90 67.10
N PHE A 4 -11.09 21.63 67.50
CA PHE A 4 -11.83 20.88 68.53
C PHE A 4 -13.37 20.83 68.36
N HIS A 5 -13.94 19.69 67.92
CA HIS A 5 -14.88 18.83 68.69
C HIS A 5 -15.70 17.85 67.82
N LYS A 6 -15.61 16.55 68.21
CA LYS A 6 -16.68 15.51 68.26
C LYS A 6 -17.28 15.11 66.90
N TYR A 7 -17.30 13.84 66.48
CA TYR A 7 -18.00 12.73 67.10
C TYR A 7 -17.29 11.40 66.82
N ILE A 8 -17.05 10.63 67.88
CA ILE A 8 -16.68 9.22 67.83
C ILE A 8 -18.00 8.43 67.82
N VAL A 9 -18.30 7.74 66.74
CA VAL A 9 -19.25 6.63 66.73
C VAL A 9 -18.51 5.42 66.19
N ALA A 10 -18.32 4.46 67.08
CA ALA A 10 -17.74 3.17 66.81
C ALA A 10 -18.67 2.38 65.87
N LEU A 11 -18.12 1.85 64.78
CA LEU A 11 -18.68 0.67 64.13
C LEU A 11 -17.54 -0.25 63.72
N SER A 12 -17.44 -1.35 64.45
CA SER A 12 -16.49 -2.45 64.27
C SER A 12 -16.61 -3.05 62.87
N LEU A 13 -15.60 -2.85 62.02
CA LEU A 13 -15.47 -3.57 60.76
C LEU A 13 -14.82 -4.94 61.03
N ILE A 14 -15.62 -5.98 60.80
CA ILE A 14 -15.21 -7.38 60.72
C ILE A 14 -14.43 -7.56 59.40
N PRO A 15 -13.15 -7.99 59.40
CA PRO A 15 -12.50 -8.37 58.16
C PRO A 15 -12.92 -9.82 57.83
N ALA A 16 -13.86 -9.95 56.89
CA ALA A 16 -14.08 -11.23 56.23
C ALA A 16 -12.85 -11.56 55.38
N MET A 17 -12.02 -12.51 55.85
CA MET A 17 -11.01 -13.14 55.02
C MET A 17 -11.71 -13.99 53.95
N VAL A 18 -12.06 -13.38 52.82
CA VAL A 18 -12.42 -14.11 51.61
C VAL A 18 -11.12 -14.54 50.95
N SER A 19 -10.74 -15.78 51.23
CA SER A 19 -9.73 -16.51 50.47
C SER A 19 -10.27 -16.75 49.06
N CYS A 20 -9.98 -15.85 48.12
CA CYS A 20 -10.12 -16.14 46.70
C CYS A 20 -8.97 -17.07 46.30
N LYS A 21 -9.26 -18.37 46.19
CA LYS A 21 -8.44 -19.27 45.37
C LYS A 21 -8.64 -18.85 43.91
N PHE A 22 -7.66 -18.17 43.34
CA PHE A 22 -7.54 -18.06 41.89
C PHE A 22 -7.14 -19.43 41.38
N ASP A 23 -8.10 -20.21 40.88
CA ASP A 23 -7.80 -21.36 40.05
C ASP A 23 -7.13 -20.81 38.78
N LYS A 24 -5.81 -21.01 38.69
CA LYS A 24 -5.09 -20.86 37.43
C LYS A 24 -5.65 -21.91 36.48
N LYS A 25 -6.67 -21.54 35.72
CA LYS A 25 -7.02 -22.24 34.50
C LYS A 25 -5.85 -22.04 33.57
N GLU A 26 -4.94 -23.02 33.52
CA GLU A 26 -3.99 -23.15 32.43
C GLU A 26 -4.81 -23.20 31.15
N ILE A 27 -4.84 -22.08 30.43
CA ILE A 27 -5.25 -22.09 29.04
C ILE A 27 -4.13 -22.88 28.37
N ALA A 28 -4.40 -24.16 28.12
CA ALA A 28 -3.63 -24.92 27.17
C ALA A 28 -3.74 -24.15 25.85
N ILE A 29 -2.71 -23.37 25.52
CA ILE A 29 -2.52 -22.86 24.17
C ILE A 29 -2.34 -24.12 23.35
N SER A 30 -3.40 -24.56 22.69
CA SER A 30 -3.28 -25.56 21.64
C SER A 30 -2.34 -24.95 20.61
N ASN A 31 -1.14 -25.51 20.49
CA ASN A 31 -0.21 -25.25 19.39
C ASN A 31 -0.76 -25.80 18.06
N ASP A 32 -2.07 -25.70 17.84
CA ASP A 32 -2.69 -25.96 16.55
C ASP A 32 -2.67 -24.66 15.74
N VAL A 33 -1.47 -24.18 15.46
CA VAL A 33 -1.21 -23.30 14.31
C VAL A 33 -0.96 -24.21 13.12
N SER A 34 -1.93 -25.07 12.83
CA SER A 34 -2.01 -25.82 11.57
C SER A 34 -3.43 -25.67 11.01
N ALA A 35 -3.90 -24.43 10.93
CA ALA A 35 -4.78 -24.07 9.83
C ALA A 35 -3.94 -24.11 8.55
N LYS A 36 -3.65 -25.33 8.05
CA LYS A 36 -3.11 -25.50 6.71
C LYS A 36 -4.10 -24.83 5.77
N SER A 37 -3.63 -23.77 5.11
CA SER A 37 -4.30 -23.18 3.96
C SER A 37 -4.85 -24.30 3.07
N HIS A 38 -6.13 -24.23 2.68
CA HIS A 38 -6.71 -25.17 1.72
C HIS A 38 -6.10 -25.04 0.31
N TRP A 39 -5.24 -24.05 0.09
CA TRP A 39 -4.59 -23.78 -1.18
C TRP A 39 -3.30 -24.56 -1.31
N THR A 40 -3.05 -25.10 -2.49
CA THR A 40 -1.70 -25.49 -2.89
C THR A 40 -0.82 -24.25 -3.08
N ASP A 41 0.50 -24.40 -2.97
CA ASP A 41 1.45 -23.31 -3.19
C ASP A 41 1.25 -22.67 -4.58
N GLU A 42 0.96 -23.48 -5.60
CA GLU A 42 0.71 -22.99 -6.97
C GLU A 42 -0.53 -22.09 -7.02
N GLN A 43 -1.66 -22.53 -6.46
CA GLN A 43 -2.89 -21.73 -6.45
C GLN A 43 -2.70 -20.42 -5.64
N LEU A 44 -1.93 -20.48 -4.56
CA LEU A 44 -1.59 -19.31 -3.76
C LEU A 44 -0.74 -18.33 -4.57
N LEU A 45 0.32 -18.80 -5.23
CA LEU A 45 1.20 -17.98 -6.05
C LEU A 45 0.49 -17.39 -7.27
N ASP A 46 -0.38 -18.15 -7.93
CA ASP A 46 -1.22 -17.65 -9.04
C ASP A 46 -2.13 -16.52 -8.57
N THR A 47 -2.75 -16.69 -7.40
CA THR A 47 -3.62 -15.66 -6.81
C THR A 47 -2.83 -14.41 -6.47
N ILE A 48 -1.66 -14.56 -5.83
CA ILE A 48 -0.79 -13.43 -5.51
C ILE A 48 -0.36 -12.70 -6.78
N GLN A 49 0.02 -13.43 -7.82
CA GLN A 49 0.46 -12.84 -9.08
C GLN A 49 -0.67 -12.08 -9.78
N TYR A 50 -1.87 -12.65 -9.86
CA TYR A 50 -3.04 -11.98 -10.42
C TYR A 50 -3.37 -10.69 -9.64
N GLN A 51 -3.49 -10.78 -8.32
CA GLN A 51 -3.84 -9.62 -7.48
C GLN A 51 -2.75 -8.54 -7.51
N THR A 52 -1.48 -8.92 -7.63
CA THR A 52 -0.38 -7.95 -7.78
C THR A 52 -0.38 -7.29 -9.16
N PHE A 53 -0.69 -8.05 -10.22
CA PHE A 53 -0.90 -7.51 -11.56
C PHE A 53 -1.98 -6.43 -11.58
N GLU A 54 -3.08 -6.63 -10.84
CA GLU A 54 -4.20 -5.68 -10.78
C GLU A 54 -3.80 -4.30 -10.25
N TYR A 55 -2.72 -4.18 -9.48
CA TYR A 55 -2.15 -2.88 -9.09
C TYR A 55 -1.79 -2.03 -10.31
N PHE A 56 -1.20 -2.65 -11.33
CA PHE A 56 -0.77 -1.99 -12.57
C PHE A 56 -1.88 -1.95 -13.63
N TRP A 57 -2.89 -2.81 -13.50
CA TRP A 57 -3.97 -2.90 -14.46
C TRP A 57 -5.16 -2.02 -14.08
N GLU A 58 -5.90 -2.38 -13.03
CA GLU A 58 -7.05 -1.65 -12.50
C GLU A 58 -6.63 -0.48 -11.59
N GLY A 59 -5.52 -0.63 -10.87
CA GLY A 59 -4.98 0.40 -9.96
C GLY A 59 -4.29 1.57 -10.66
N ALA A 60 -4.05 1.47 -11.97
CA ALA A 60 -3.39 2.50 -12.78
C ALA A 60 -4.10 3.86 -12.71
N GLU A 61 -3.33 4.93 -12.91
CA GLU A 61 -3.90 6.27 -13.06
C GLU A 61 -4.68 6.35 -14.39
N PRO A 62 -5.96 6.77 -14.40
CA PRO A 62 -6.84 6.58 -15.55
C PRO A 62 -6.53 7.47 -16.74
N ASN A 63 -5.85 8.61 -16.61
CA ASN A 63 -5.48 9.45 -17.76
C ASN A 63 -4.24 8.92 -18.48
N SER A 64 -3.15 8.69 -17.75
CA SER A 64 -1.86 8.24 -18.26
C SER A 64 -1.79 6.74 -18.53
N GLY A 65 -2.57 5.94 -17.80
CA GLY A 65 -2.42 4.48 -17.77
C GLY A 65 -1.17 3.99 -17.03
N MET A 66 -0.41 4.90 -16.42
CA MET A 66 0.84 4.61 -15.70
C MET A 66 0.58 4.15 -14.25
N ALA A 67 1.61 3.58 -13.62
CA ALA A 67 1.54 3.11 -12.25
C ALA A 67 1.49 4.29 -11.28
N ARG A 68 0.48 4.30 -10.40
CA ARG A 68 0.47 5.22 -9.27
C ARG A 68 1.65 4.93 -8.36
N GLU A 69 2.22 5.99 -7.79
CA GLU A 69 3.22 5.90 -6.73
C GLU A 69 2.67 5.14 -5.51
N ARG A 70 1.39 5.36 -5.18
CA ARG A 70 0.72 4.67 -4.08
C ARG A 70 -0.77 4.53 -4.35
N LEU A 71 -1.34 3.46 -3.83
CA LEU A 71 -2.77 3.17 -3.87
C LEU A 71 -3.25 2.87 -2.45
N HIS A 72 -4.02 3.78 -1.87
CA HIS A 72 -4.59 3.61 -0.53
C HIS A 72 -6.07 3.25 -0.65
N MET A 73 -6.47 2.13 -0.04
CA MET A 73 -7.83 1.61 -0.11
C MET A 73 -8.85 2.44 0.68
N ASP A 74 -8.39 3.24 1.64
CA ASP A 74 -9.21 4.20 2.39
C ASP A 74 -9.35 5.57 1.70
N ASP A 75 -8.71 5.72 0.54
CA ASP A 75 -8.65 6.95 -0.26
C ASP A 75 -8.02 8.17 0.46
N VAL A 76 -7.19 7.96 1.49
CA VAL A 76 -6.55 9.04 2.26
C VAL A 76 -5.07 9.19 1.88
N TYR A 77 -4.67 10.33 1.31
CA TYR A 77 -3.32 10.55 0.75
C TYR A 77 -2.59 11.72 1.42
N PRO A 78 -1.83 11.49 2.51
CA PRO A 78 -1.23 12.57 3.31
C PRO A 78 0.07 13.14 2.74
N THR A 79 0.80 12.37 1.92
CA THR A 79 2.20 12.65 1.56
C THR A 79 2.43 12.92 0.08
N SER A 80 1.55 12.48 -0.80
CA SER A 80 1.54 12.86 -2.22
C SER A 80 0.10 12.85 -2.73
N PRO A 81 -0.24 13.59 -3.78
CA PRO A 81 -1.51 13.43 -4.47
C PRO A 81 -1.76 11.99 -4.95
N LYS A 82 -3.02 11.57 -4.97
CA LYS A 82 -3.47 10.24 -5.43
C LYS A 82 -3.04 9.91 -6.87
N ASN A 83 -3.05 10.91 -7.75
CA ASN A 83 -2.75 10.74 -9.16
C ASN A 83 -1.28 11.04 -9.50
N THR A 84 -0.39 11.00 -8.50
CA THR A 84 1.06 10.95 -8.75
C THR A 84 1.42 9.60 -9.34
N VAL A 85 2.06 9.60 -10.50
CA VAL A 85 2.61 8.41 -11.15
C VAL A 85 4.13 8.40 -11.02
N THR A 86 4.70 7.21 -10.84
CA THR A 86 6.15 6.99 -10.71
C THR A 86 6.73 6.48 -12.02
N ILE A 87 7.89 7.01 -12.43
CA ILE A 87 8.54 6.59 -13.68
C ILE A 87 9.11 5.17 -13.56
N GLY A 88 9.98 4.88 -12.59
CA GLY A 88 10.58 3.56 -12.48
C GLY A 88 9.57 2.49 -12.08
N GLY A 89 8.64 2.81 -11.16
CA GLY A 89 7.54 1.90 -10.82
C GLY A 89 6.62 1.59 -12.02
N SER A 90 6.47 2.52 -12.97
CA SER A 90 5.76 2.25 -14.22
C SER A 90 6.55 1.35 -15.17
N GLY A 91 7.88 1.40 -15.16
CA GLY A 91 8.71 0.42 -15.86
C GLY A 91 8.42 -1.01 -15.42
N PHE A 92 8.36 -1.24 -14.11
CA PHE A 92 7.94 -2.53 -13.56
C PHE A 92 6.49 -2.88 -13.94
N GLY A 93 5.60 -1.90 -13.97
CA GLY A 93 4.21 -2.09 -14.42
C GLY A 93 4.09 -2.53 -15.87
N LEU A 94 4.90 -1.99 -16.78
CA LEU A 94 4.95 -2.45 -18.17
C LEU A 94 5.35 -3.93 -18.26
N MET A 95 6.33 -4.36 -17.45
CA MET A 95 6.71 -5.77 -17.36
C MET A 95 5.58 -6.63 -16.78
N ALA A 96 4.88 -6.15 -15.74
CA ALA A 96 3.73 -6.85 -15.17
C ALA A 96 2.59 -7.02 -16.20
N ILE A 97 2.36 -6.02 -17.05
CA ILE A 97 1.38 -6.10 -18.14
C ILE A 97 1.74 -7.22 -19.14
N LEU A 98 3.02 -7.37 -19.50
CA LEU A 98 3.47 -8.48 -20.34
C LEU A 98 3.22 -9.84 -19.66
N VAL A 99 3.50 -9.96 -18.36
CA VAL A 99 3.18 -11.17 -17.60
C VAL A 99 1.68 -11.45 -17.62
N GLY A 100 0.83 -10.43 -17.49
CA GLY A 100 -0.63 -10.57 -17.58
C GLY A 100 -1.10 -11.08 -18.94
N VAL A 101 -0.41 -10.73 -20.04
CA VAL A 101 -0.68 -11.30 -21.37
C VAL A 101 -0.29 -12.78 -21.42
N GLU A 102 0.92 -13.12 -21.00
CA GLU A 102 1.42 -14.51 -21.05
C GLU A 102 0.63 -15.45 -20.14
N ARG A 103 0.13 -14.95 -19.01
CA ARG A 103 -0.74 -15.68 -18.06
C ARG A 103 -2.21 -15.69 -18.47
N GLY A 104 -2.60 -14.95 -19.51
CA GLY A 104 -3.98 -14.87 -19.98
C GLY A 104 -4.93 -14.09 -19.06
N PHE A 105 -4.40 -13.23 -18.17
CA PHE A 105 -5.20 -12.32 -17.36
C PHE A 105 -5.84 -11.23 -18.22
N ILE A 106 -5.13 -10.81 -19.27
CA ILE A 106 -5.59 -9.87 -20.28
C ILE A 106 -5.21 -10.36 -21.68
N THR A 107 -5.92 -9.87 -22.70
CA THR A 107 -5.58 -10.12 -24.10
C THR A 107 -4.41 -9.25 -24.56
N ARG A 108 -3.68 -9.73 -25.57
CA ARG A 108 -2.64 -8.95 -26.24
C ARG A 108 -3.15 -7.60 -26.78
N LYS A 109 -4.41 -7.54 -27.23
CA LYS A 109 -5.01 -6.29 -27.71
C LYS A 109 -5.17 -5.29 -26.56
N GLN A 110 -5.68 -5.73 -25.40
CA GLN A 110 -5.81 -4.86 -24.22
C GLN A 110 -4.46 -4.31 -23.79
N ALA A 111 -3.42 -5.15 -23.76
CA ALA A 111 -2.06 -4.69 -23.46
C ALA A 111 -1.53 -3.67 -24.47
N LEU A 112 -1.74 -3.89 -25.77
CA LEU A 112 -1.37 -2.92 -26.81
C LEU A 112 -2.08 -1.58 -26.60
N ASP A 113 -3.39 -1.58 -26.38
CA ASP A 113 -4.17 -0.37 -26.14
C ASP A 113 -3.63 0.40 -24.90
N ARG A 114 -3.24 -0.33 -23.84
CA ARG A 114 -2.61 0.26 -22.66
C ARG A 114 -1.23 0.84 -22.94
N PHE A 115 -0.39 0.14 -23.70
CA PHE A 115 0.95 0.61 -24.04
C PHE A 115 0.93 1.86 -24.92
N VAL A 116 0.04 1.90 -25.92
CA VAL A 116 -0.16 3.10 -26.75
C VAL A 116 -0.53 4.29 -25.86
N LYS A 117 -1.46 4.10 -24.92
CA LYS A 117 -1.85 5.16 -23.98
C LYS A 117 -0.68 5.68 -23.12
N ILE A 118 0.12 4.76 -22.57
CA ILE A 118 1.30 5.12 -21.75
C ILE A 118 2.34 5.87 -22.58
N VAL A 119 2.63 5.40 -23.80
CA VAL A 119 3.58 6.05 -24.71
C VAL A 119 3.07 7.44 -25.11
N ASP A 120 1.81 7.57 -25.51
CA ASP A 120 1.19 8.85 -25.87
C ASP A 120 1.25 9.89 -24.73
N PHE A 121 1.21 9.42 -23.48
CA PHE A 121 1.40 10.25 -22.29
C PHE A 121 2.87 10.65 -22.11
N LEU A 122 3.79 9.68 -22.13
CA LEU A 122 5.23 9.90 -21.94
C LEU A 122 5.87 10.77 -23.02
N GLU A 123 5.36 10.74 -24.24
CA GLU A 123 5.78 11.60 -25.34
C GLU A 123 5.58 13.09 -25.03
N LYS A 124 4.50 13.42 -24.29
CA LYS A 124 4.06 14.78 -23.96
C LYS A 124 4.47 15.22 -22.55
N ALA A 125 4.77 14.27 -21.68
CA ALA A 125 5.20 14.54 -20.32
C ALA A 125 6.51 15.33 -20.26
N ASP A 126 6.71 16.05 -19.17
CA ASP A 126 7.93 16.81 -18.93
C ASP A 126 9.15 15.87 -18.95
N ARG A 127 10.20 16.32 -19.64
CA ARG A 127 11.50 15.66 -19.72
C ARG A 127 12.62 16.68 -19.60
N PHE A 128 13.75 16.23 -19.06
CA PHE A 128 14.93 17.04 -18.81
C PHE A 128 16.11 16.37 -19.49
N HIS A 129 16.55 16.93 -20.62
CA HIS A 129 17.59 16.34 -21.47
C HIS A 129 17.30 14.89 -21.90
N GLY A 130 16.01 14.55 -22.06
CA GLY A 130 15.56 13.22 -22.47
C GLY A 130 15.20 12.29 -21.30
N ALA A 131 15.66 12.56 -20.08
CA ALA A 131 15.26 11.81 -18.90
C ALA A 131 13.90 12.31 -18.36
N TRP A 132 13.07 11.40 -17.87
CA TRP A 132 11.85 11.74 -17.15
C TRP A 132 12.18 12.02 -15.66
N PRO A 133 11.35 12.79 -14.94
CA PRO A 133 11.52 13.02 -13.51
C PRO A 133 11.15 11.78 -12.69
N HIS A 134 11.41 11.79 -11.38
CA HIS A 134 11.00 10.71 -10.49
C HIS A 134 9.46 10.53 -10.47
N TRP A 135 8.73 11.65 -10.34
CA TRP A 135 7.28 11.69 -10.30
C TRP A 135 6.70 12.64 -11.34
N LEU A 136 5.57 12.21 -11.91
CA LEU A 136 4.71 13.03 -12.74
C LEU A 136 3.32 13.11 -12.11
N ASN A 137 2.61 14.21 -12.34
CA ASN A 137 1.16 14.22 -12.20
C ASN A 137 0.55 13.47 -13.40
N GLY A 138 -0.10 12.35 -13.15
CA GLY A 138 -0.69 11.47 -14.17
C GLY A 138 -1.79 12.13 -15.01
N GLU A 139 -2.43 13.18 -14.52
CA GLU A 139 -3.48 13.91 -15.25
C GLU A 139 -2.90 14.91 -16.26
N THR A 140 -1.69 15.42 -16.02
CA THR A 140 -1.15 16.57 -16.76
C THR A 140 0.19 16.30 -17.44
N GLY A 141 0.91 15.25 -17.04
CA GLY A 141 2.27 14.99 -17.50
C GLY A 141 3.30 15.99 -16.98
N LYS A 142 2.94 16.80 -15.97
CA LYS A 142 3.86 17.77 -15.35
C LYS A 142 4.66 17.15 -14.22
N VAL A 143 5.91 17.58 -14.08
CA VAL A 143 6.76 17.14 -12.97
C VAL A 143 6.07 17.44 -11.64
N HIS A 144 6.04 16.43 -10.77
CA HIS A 144 5.72 16.60 -9.36
C HIS A 144 7.04 16.42 -8.60
N PRO A 145 7.64 17.50 -8.05
CA PRO A 145 8.95 17.38 -7.43
C PRO A 145 8.98 16.34 -6.32
N PHE A 146 9.95 15.41 -6.38
CA PHE A 146 10.15 14.41 -5.32
C PHE A 146 10.69 15.06 -4.04
N SER A 147 11.48 16.13 -4.21
CA SER A 147 11.92 17.02 -3.14
C SER A 147 12.15 18.43 -3.69
N LYS A 148 12.53 19.39 -2.82
CA LYS A 148 12.72 20.80 -3.23
C LYS A 148 13.73 21.00 -4.38
N LYS A 149 14.74 20.14 -4.52
CA LYS A 149 15.77 20.23 -5.57
C LYS A 149 15.74 19.03 -6.52
N ASP A 150 14.76 18.16 -6.33
CA ASP A 150 14.53 16.99 -7.17
C ASP A 150 13.24 17.25 -7.95
N ASP A 151 13.33 18.24 -8.84
CA ASP A 151 12.27 18.80 -9.68
C ASP A 151 12.63 18.69 -11.18
N GLY A 152 13.66 17.88 -11.50
CA GLY A 152 14.22 17.68 -12.81
C GLY A 152 14.24 16.21 -13.23
N GLY A 153 15.15 15.84 -14.12
CA GLY A 153 15.26 14.45 -14.61
C GLY A 153 15.91 13.52 -13.58
N ASP A 154 15.32 12.34 -13.41
CA ASP A 154 15.86 11.25 -12.62
C ASP A 154 16.31 10.13 -13.56
N LEU A 155 17.64 9.98 -13.67
CA LEU A 155 18.23 9.01 -14.60
C LEU A 155 18.11 7.57 -14.11
N VAL A 156 17.99 7.34 -12.80
CA VAL A 156 17.81 6.01 -12.23
C VAL A 156 16.40 5.53 -12.53
N GLU A 157 15.40 6.36 -12.26
CA GLU A 157 14.00 6.04 -12.56
C GLU A 157 13.78 5.87 -14.07
N THR A 158 14.38 6.75 -14.88
CA THR A 158 14.37 6.60 -16.34
C THR A 158 14.97 5.25 -16.79
N ALA A 159 16.05 4.79 -16.14
CA ALA A 159 16.66 3.51 -16.48
C ALA A 159 15.81 2.29 -16.07
N PHE A 160 14.95 2.41 -15.06
CA PHE A 160 13.96 1.36 -14.76
C PHE A 160 12.80 1.33 -15.76
N LEU A 161 12.49 2.47 -16.40
CA LEU A 161 11.44 2.56 -17.41
C LEU A 161 11.86 1.98 -18.78
N VAL A 162 13.13 2.12 -19.18
CA VAL A 162 13.66 1.79 -20.52
C VAL A 162 14.27 0.39 -20.56
#